data_AF-A0A8F9SDQ6-F1
#
_entry.id   AF-A0A8F9SDQ6-F1
#
_cell.length_a   1.000
_cell.length_b   1.000
_cell.length_c   1.000
_cell.angle_alpha   90.00
_cell.angle_beta   90.00
_cell.angle_gamma   90.00
#
_symmetry.space_group_name_H-M   'P 1'
#
loop_
_entity.id
_entity.type
_entity.pdbx_description
1 polymer ?
#
loop_
_entity_poly.entity_id
_entity_poly.type
_entity_poly.pdbx_seq_one_letter_code
_entity_poly.pdbx_strand_id
1 'polypeptide(L)'
;SNMTREQYGEKFRQVQEYLHSGDCYQVNLAQRFHATYSGDEWQAFLQLNQANRAPFSAFLRLEQGAILSLSPERFILCDNSEIQTRPIKGTLPRLPDPQEDSKQAEKLANSAKDRAENLMIVDLMRNDIGRVAVAGSVKVPELFVVEPFPAVHHLVSTITARLPEQLHASDLLRAAFPGGSITGAPKVRAMEIIDELEP
;
A
#
# COMPACT_ATOMS: atom_id res chain seq x y z
N SER A 1 1.12 -22.88 2.45
CA SER A 1 0.70 -21.83 1.50
C SER A 1 -0.58 -22.29 0.83
N ASN A 2 -1.45 -21.39 0.37
CA ASN A 2 -2.60 -21.69 -0.47
C ASN A 2 -2.22 -21.97 -1.94
N MET A 3 -0.94 -21.80 -2.32
CA MET A 3 -0.42 -22.12 -3.65
C MET A 3 1.00 -22.72 -3.57
N THR A 4 1.35 -23.60 -4.51
CA THR A 4 2.75 -24.00 -4.73
C THR A 4 3.51 -22.92 -5.51
N ARG A 5 4.84 -23.05 -5.58
CA ARG A 5 5.68 -22.14 -6.36
C ARG A 5 5.33 -22.19 -7.85
N GLU A 6 5.05 -23.37 -8.37
CA GLU A 6 4.69 -23.61 -9.77
C GLU A 6 3.37 -22.92 -10.09
N GLN A 7 2.34 -23.13 -9.24
CA GLN A 7 1.03 -22.50 -9.38
C GLN A 7 1.10 -20.97 -9.30
N TYR A 8 1.88 -20.44 -8.36
CA TYR A 8 2.11 -18.99 -8.28
C TYR A 8 2.78 -18.47 -9.55
N GLY A 9 3.76 -19.21 -10.10
CA GLY A 9 4.43 -18.86 -11.34
C GLY A 9 3.52 -18.89 -12.56
N GLU A 10 2.55 -19.81 -12.62
CA GLU A 10 1.51 -19.85 -13.66
C GLU A 10 0.61 -18.62 -13.59
N LYS A 11 0.07 -18.33 -12.40
CA LYS A 11 -0.79 -17.15 -12.18
C LYS A 11 -0.05 -15.85 -12.45
N PHE A 12 1.23 -15.77 -12.09
CA PHE A 12 2.07 -14.62 -12.43
C PHE A 12 2.21 -14.42 -13.94
N ARG A 13 2.35 -15.49 -14.73
CA ARG A 13 2.37 -15.39 -16.21
C ARG A 13 1.04 -14.90 -16.75
N GLN A 14 -0.09 -15.37 -16.21
CA GLN A 14 -1.42 -14.86 -16.60
C GLN A 14 -1.57 -13.36 -16.29
N VAL A 15 -1.07 -12.88 -15.15
CA VAL A 15 -1.00 -11.44 -14.87
C VAL A 15 -0.19 -10.70 -15.93
N GLN A 16 0.97 -11.23 -16.35
CA GLN A 16 1.75 -10.62 -17.43
C GLN A 16 0.98 -10.55 -18.75
N GLU A 17 0.21 -11.59 -19.09
CA GLU A 17 -0.65 -11.60 -20.28
C GLU A 17 -1.70 -10.48 -20.23
N TYR A 18 -2.38 -10.30 -19.08
CA TYR A 18 -3.32 -9.18 -18.87
C TYR A 18 -2.66 -7.80 -18.98
N LEU A 19 -1.42 -7.66 -18.51
CA LEU A 19 -0.66 -6.41 -18.67
C LEU A 19 -0.31 -6.15 -20.14
N HIS A 20 0.08 -7.19 -20.88
CA HIS A 20 0.45 -7.09 -22.29
C HIS A 20 -0.74 -6.88 -23.23
N SER A 21 -1.93 -7.39 -22.89
CA SER A 21 -3.17 -7.13 -23.65
C SER A 21 -3.72 -5.72 -23.42
N GLY A 22 -3.26 -5.03 -22.37
CA GLY A 22 -3.74 -3.71 -21.97
C GLY A 22 -5.00 -3.74 -21.09
N ASP A 23 -5.37 -4.90 -20.53
CA ASP A 23 -6.49 -5.03 -19.60
C ASP A 23 -6.25 -4.24 -18.31
N CYS A 24 -4.99 -4.19 -17.86
CA CYS A 24 -4.56 -3.46 -16.68
C CYS A 24 -3.12 -2.95 -16.83
N TYR A 25 -2.73 -2.02 -15.96
CA TYR A 25 -1.38 -1.47 -15.84
C TYR A 25 -0.60 -2.10 -14.69
N GLN A 26 -1.30 -2.55 -13.65
CA GLN A 26 -0.70 -3.18 -12.49
C GLN A 26 -1.73 -4.07 -11.80
N VAL A 27 -1.27 -5.21 -11.29
CA VAL A 27 -2.00 -6.10 -10.38
C VAL A 27 -1.04 -6.57 -9.29
N ASN A 28 -1.51 -6.56 -8.04
CA ASN A 28 -0.78 -7.04 -6.89
C ASN A 28 -1.23 -8.47 -6.58
N LEU A 29 -0.51 -9.45 -7.13
CA LEU A 29 -0.74 -10.87 -6.86
C LEU A 29 -0.15 -11.26 -5.50
N ALA A 30 -0.97 -11.85 -4.63
CA ALA A 30 -0.59 -12.29 -3.30
C ALA A 30 -0.83 -13.80 -3.11
N GLN A 31 -0.23 -14.35 -2.05
CA GLN A 31 -0.49 -15.72 -1.58
C GLN A 31 -0.60 -15.74 -0.07
N ARG A 32 -1.41 -16.66 0.46
CA ARG A 32 -1.67 -16.82 1.89
C ARG A 32 -0.88 -18.00 2.44
N PHE A 33 -0.14 -17.76 3.52
CA PHE A 33 0.45 -18.82 4.33
C PHE A 33 -0.45 -19.12 5.52
N HIS A 34 -0.61 -20.40 5.82
CA HIS A 34 -1.36 -20.89 6.96
C HIS A 34 -0.49 -21.89 7.72
N ALA A 35 -0.50 -21.77 9.04
CA ALA A 35 0.20 -22.67 9.94
C ALA A 35 -0.59 -22.75 11.25
N THR A 36 -0.50 -23.89 11.92
CA THR A 36 -0.94 -24.04 13.31
C THR A 36 0.06 -23.35 14.24
N TYR A 37 -0.41 -22.79 15.34
CA TYR A 37 0.43 -22.21 16.38
C TYR A 37 -0.07 -22.59 17.77
N SER A 38 0.77 -22.37 18.78
CA SER A 38 0.44 -22.48 20.19
C SER A 38 1.10 -21.34 20.95
N GLY A 39 0.46 -20.84 22.00
CA GLY A 39 0.98 -19.76 22.85
C GLY A 39 0.06 -18.54 22.85
N ASP A 40 0.58 -17.42 23.34
CA ASP A 40 -0.15 -16.17 23.49
C ASP A 40 0.15 -15.20 22.34
N GLU A 41 -0.89 -14.76 21.65
CA GLU A 41 -0.79 -13.91 20.47
C GLU A 41 -0.40 -12.47 20.83
N TRP A 42 -0.64 -12.04 22.07
CA TRP A 42 -0.14 -10.73 22.53
C TRP A 42 1.37 -10.74 22.70
N GLN A 43 1.97 -11.79 23.27
CA GLN A 43 3.41 -11.97 23.30
C GLN A 43 4.00 -12.05 21.89
N ALA A 44 3.35 -12.77 20.97
CA ALA A 44 3.76 -12.80 19.56
C ALA A 44 3.76 -11.39 18.93
N PHE A 45 2.70 -10.60 19.18
CA PHE A 45 2.61 -9.21 18.71
C PHE A 45 3.75 -8.34 19.25
N LEU A 46 4.05 -8.41 20.56
CA LEU A 46 5.13 -7.63 21.16
C LEU A 46 6.48 -7.94 20.52
N GLN A 47 6.80 -9.22 20.32
CA GLN A 47 8.03 -9.64 19.66
C GLN A 47 8.10 -9.16 18.20
N LEU A 48 7.02 -9.34 17.45
CA LEU A 48 6.92 -8.89 16.06
C LEU A 48 7.04 -7.37 15.92
N ASN A 49 6.37 -6.62 16.80
CA ASN A 49 6.41 -5.16 16.78
C ASN A 49 7.79 -4.63 17.17
N GLN A 50 8.47 -5.26 18.13
CA GLN A 50 9.83 -4.90 18.51
C GLN A 50 10.83 -5.10 17.36
N ALA A 51 10.65 -6.17 16.58
CA ALA A 51 11.50 -6.51 15.44
C ALA A 51 11.24 -5.63 14.21
N ASN A 52 9.97 -5.39 13.86
CA ASN A 52 9.59 -4.68 12.62
C ASN A 52 9.46 -3.16 12.80
N ARG A 53 9.02 -2.71 13.98
CA ARG A 53 8.82 -1.29 14.35
C ARG A 53 8.00 -0.50 13.32
N ALA A 54 6.96 -1.13 12.77
CA ALA A 54 6.09 -0.50 11.79
C ALA A 54 5.27 0.64 12.45
N PRO A 55 5.09 1.79 11.78
CA PRO A 55 4.48 2.99 12.38
C PRO A 55 2.99 2.85 12.66
N PHE A 56 2.30 1.93 11.98
CA PHE A 56 0.85 1.72 12.09
C PHE A 56 0.52 0.29 12.57
N SER A 57 1.36 -0.27 13.45
CA SER A 57 1.10 -1.57 14.08
C SER A 57 -0.16 -1.55 14.94
N ALA A 58 -0.94 -2.63 14.88
CA ALA A 58 -2.16 -2.79 15.67
C ALA A 58 -2.35 -4.23 16.11
N PHE A 59 -2.88 -4.40 17.32
CA PHE A 59 -3.34 -5.68 17.84
C PHE A 59 -4.83 -5.57 18.14
N LEU A 60 -5.63 -6.44 17.54
CA LEU A 60 -7.06 -6.54 17.83
C LEU A 60 -7.38 -7.95 18.30
N ARG A 61 -7.93 -8.06 19.52
CA ARG A 61 -8.49 -9.31 20.03
C ARG A 61 -9.97 -9.37 19.68
N LEU A 62 -10.36 -10.42 18.98
CA LEU A 62 -11.74 -10.73 18.60
C LEU A 62 -12.19 -12.02 19.31
N GLU A 63 -13.48 -12.31 19.30
CA GLU A 63 -14.01 -13.55 19.89
C GLU A 63 -13.45 -14.81 19.21
N GLN A 64 -13.28 -14.77 17.89
CA GLN A 64 -12.84 -15.92 17.08
C GLN A 64 -11.34 -15.92 16.78
N GLY A 65 -10.55 -14.98 17.31
CA GLY A 65 -9.11 -14.91 17.05
C GLY A 65 -8.48 -13.55 17.33
N ALA A 66 -7.30 -13.31 16.76
CA ALA A 66 -6.61 -12.03 16.86
C ALA A 66 -6.08 -11.56 15.51
N ILE A 67 -6.07 -10.25 15.32
CA ILE A 67 -5.40 -9.58 14.19
C ILE A 67 -4.13 -8.93 14.71
N LEU A 68 -2.99 -9.36 14.16
CA LEU A 68 -1.67 -8.79 14.40
C LEU A 68 -1.25 -8.08 13.13
N SER A 69 -1.37 -6.75 13.11
CA SER A 69 -1.01 -5.91 11.97
C SER A 69 0.31 -5.20 12.23
N LEU A 70 1.19 -5.19 11.21
CA LEU A 70 2.47 -4.47 11.19
C LEU A 70 2.50 -3.56 9.96
N SER A 71 1.52 -2.64 9.86
CA SER A 71 1.34 -1.85 8.65
C SER A 71 2.47 -0.82 8.47
N PRO A 72 3.23 -0.86 7.36
CA PRO A 72 4.28 0.12 7.08
C PRO A 72 3.72 1.46 6.58
N GLU A 73 2.51 1.44 6.01
CA GLU A 73 1.93 2.55 5.27
C GLU A 73 0.59 2.98 5.89
N ARG A 74 0.34 4.29 5.86
CA ARG A 74 -0.97 4.87 6.17
C ARG A 74 -1.83 4.80 4.92
N PHE A 75 -2.96 4.11 5.01
CA PHE A 75 -3.93 4.14 3.92
C PHE A 75 -4.58 5.53 3.79
N ILE A 76 -5.29 5.99 4.84
CA ILE A 76 -5.97 7.30 4.89
C ILE A 76 -5.95 7.82 6.32
N LEU A 77 -5.70 9.12 6.48
CA LEU A 77 -6.01 9.92 7.67
C LEU A 77 -7.17 10.85 7.33
N CYS A 78 -8.14 10.97 8.24
CA CYS A 78 -9.18 11.98 8.21
C CYS A 78 -9.25 12.60 9.60
N ASP A 79 -8.85 13.86 9.73
CA ASP A 79 -8.87 14.61 10.99
C ASP A 79 -9.50 15.98 10.77
N ASN A 80 -10.54 16.32 11.53
CA ASN A 80 -11.29 17.58 11.36
C ASN A 80 -11.65 17.91 9.90
N SER A 81 -12.14 16.92 9.16
CA SER A 81 -12.45 16.99 7.72
C SER A 81 -11.25 17.16 6.78
N GLU A 82 -10.02 17.25 7.28
CA GLU A 82 -8.81 17.21 6.46
C GLU A 82 -8.41 15.76 6.17
N ILE A 83 -8.30 15.45 4.89
CA ILE A 83 -7.95 14.14 4.36
C ILE A 83 -6.48 14.14 3.99
N GLN A 84 -5.75 13.09 4.37
CA GLN A 84 -4.40 12.85 3.89
C GLN A 84 -4.19 11.37 3.57
N THR A 85 -3.58 11.08 2.43
CA THR A 85 -3.00 9.75 2.13
C THR A 85 -1.56 9.93 1.66
N ARG A 86 -0.71 8.94 1.97
CA ARG A 86 0.73 8.97 1.69
C ARG A 86 1.17 7.66 1.03
N PRO A 87 0.78 7.42 -0.25
CA PRO A 87 1.15 6.20 -0.95
C PRO A 87 2.65 6.02 -1.08
N ILE A 88 3.10 4.77 -0.91
CA ILE A 88 4.50 4.36 -1.06
C ILE A 88 4.64 3.46 -2.30
N LYS A 89 5.53 3.84 -3.23
CA LYS A 89 5.97 2.97 -4.34
C LYS A 89 7.41 3.30 -4.71
N GLY A 90 8.28 2.30 -4.56
CA GLY A 90 9.72 2.44 -4.63
C GLY A 90 10.35 2.31 -3.25
N THR A 91 11.18 1.29 -3.08
CA THR A 91 11.83 0.96 -1.80
C THR A 91 13.26 0.49 -2.06
N LEU A 92 14.23 1.09 -1.38
CA LEU A 92 15.62 0.60 -1.37
C LEU A 92 16.10 0.41 0.08
N PRO A 93 16.93 -0.59 0.36
CA PRO A 93 17.45 -0.80 1.71
C PRO A 93 18.38 0.35 2.15
N ARG A 94 18.36 0.67 3.44
CA ARG A 94 19.39 1.51 4.05
C ARG A 94 20.73 0.78 4.05
N LEU A 95 21.81 1.54 3.88
CA LEU A 95 23.17 0.99 3.95
C LEU A 95 23.92 1.50 5.19
N PRO A 96 24.83 0.69 5.78
CA PRO A 96 25.62 1.14 6.94
C PRO A 96 26.59 2.27 6.62
N ASP A 97 27.10 2.31 5.38
CA ASP A 97 27.97 3.39 4.91
C ASP A 97 27.14 4.61 4.51
N PRO A 98 27.34 5.80 5.11
CA PRO A 98 26.53 6.98 4.81
C PRO A 98 26.62 7.48 3.37
N GLN A 99 27.75 7.31 2.69
CA GLN A 99 27.91 7.77 1.30
C GLN A 99 27.14 6.85 0.36
N GLU A 100 27.25 5.54 0.55
CA GLU A 100 26.47 4.56 -0.21
C GLU A 100 24.97 4.65 0.11
N ASP A 101 24.59 4.93 1.36
CA ASP A 101 23.19 5.16 1.76
C ASP A 101 22.59 6.40 1.05
N SER A 102 23.36 7.48 0.94
CA SER A 102 22.95 8.67 0.17
C SER A 102 22.78 8.36 -1.32
N LYS A 103 23.71 7.58 -1.90
CA LYS A 103 23.59 7.14 -3.31
C LYS A 103 22.36 6.27 -3.53
N GLN A 104 21.97 5.44 -2.56
CA GLN A 104 20.71 4.68 -2.65
C GLN A 104 19.49 5.61 -2.68
N ALA A 105 19.45 6.62 -1.81
CA ALA A 105 18.37 7.61 -1.81
C ALA A 105 18.29 8.35 -3.15
N GLU A 106 19.42 8.82 -3.69
CA GLU A 106 19.49 9.46 -5.00
C GLU A 106 19.07 8.53 -6.14
N LYS A 107 19.47 7.26 -6.08
CA LYS A 107 19.06 6.24 -7.06
C LYS A 107 17.54 6.06 -7.04
N LEU A 108 16.93 6.00 -5.86
CA LEU A 108 15.47 5.89 -5.71
C LEU A 108 14.77 7.14 -6.26
N ALA A 109 15.25 8.33 -5.90
CA ALA A 109 14.70 9.60 -6.37
C ALA A 109 14.73 9.73 -7.91
N ASN A 110 15.74 9.16 -8.56
CA ASN A 110 15.93 9.23 -10.01
C ASN A 110 15.37 8.02 -10.77
N SER A 111 14.75 7.04 -10.09
CA SER A 111 14.19 5.87 -10.75
C SER A 111 12.93 6.23 -11.55
N ALA A 112 13.05 6.22 -12.87
CA ALA A 112 11.92 6.47 -13.76
C ALA A 112 10.78 5.46 -13.57
N LYS A 113 11.13 4.19 -13.28
CA LYS A 113 10.16 3.14 -12.99
C LYS A 113 9.38 3.45 -11.72
N ASP A 114 10.07 3.68 -10.60
CA ASP A 114 9.41 3.88 -9.31
C ASP A 114 8.56 5.16 -9.31
N ARG A 115 9.04 6.23 -9.97
CA ARG A 115 8.26 7.46 -10.18
C ARG A 115 7.00 7.22 -11.01
N ALA A 116 7.06 6.42 -12.06
CA ALA A 116 5.89 6.09 -12.87
C ALA A 116 4.85 5.28 -12.09
N GLU A 117 5.29 4.24 -11.36
CA GLU A 117 4.41 3.46 -10.49
C GLU A 117 3.78 4.33 -9.38
N ASN A 118 4.58 5.19 -8.74
CA ASN A 118 4.09 6.11 -7.71
C ASN A 118 3.07 7.10 -8.27
N LEU A 119 3.34 7.71 -9.44
CA LEU A 119 2.41 8.64 -10.08
C LEU A 119 1.07 7.98 -10.40
N MET A 120 1.12 6.76 -10.92
CA MET A 120 -0.10 5.99 -11.22
C MET A 120 -0.93 5.76 -9.96
N ILE A 121 -0.31 5.38 -8.84
CA ILE A 121 -1.01 5.23 -7.55
C ILE A 121 -1.54 6.58 -7.05
N VAL A 122 -0.77 7.66 -7.22
CA VAL A 122 -1.22 9.00 -6.84
C VAL A 122 -2.48 9.39 -7.61
N ASP A 123 -2.51 9.18 -8.92
CA ASP A 123 -3.68 9.51 -9.74
C ASP A 123 -4.90 8.64 -9.40
N LEU A 124 -4.69 7.36 -9.13
CA LEU A 124 -5.74 6.46 -8.66
C LEU A 124 -6.32 6.94 -7.31
N MET A 125 -5.46 7.27 -6.34
CA MET A 125 -5.91 7.74 -5.03
C MET A 125 -6.58 9.12 -5.10
N ARG A 126 -6.10 10.01 -5.98
CA ARG A 126 -6.77 11.30 -6.26
C ARG A 126 -8.15 11.09 -6.85
N ASN A 127 -8.30 10.15 -7.77
CA ASN A 127 -9.59 9.80 -8.37
C ASN A 127 -10.55 9.29 -7.29
N ASP A 128 -10.10 8.35 -6.47
CA ASP A 128 -10.88 7.77 -5.39
C ASP A 128 -11.38 8.80 -4.39
N ILE A 129 -10.46 9.61 -3.84
CA ILE A 129 -10.76 10.65 -2.85
C ILE A 129 -11.63 11.73 -3.50
N GLY A 130 -11.37 12.08 -4.76
CA GLY A 130 -12.12 13.08 -5.51
C GLY A 130 -13.61 12.78 -5.67
N ARG A 131 -14.03 11.51 -5.54
CA ARG A 131 -15.46 11.12 -5.58
C ARG A 131 -16.26 11.66 -4.40
N VAL A 132 -15.60 11.91 -3.26
CA VAL A 132 -16.25 12.28 -1.99
C VAL A 132 -15.65 13.53 -1.36
N ALA A 133 -14.54 14.05 -1.87
CA ALA A 133 -13.94 15.30 -1.40
C ALA A 133 -14.68 16.54 -1.92
N VAL A 134 -14.50 17.67 -1.22
CA VAL A 134 -14.94 18.99 -1.70
C VAL A 134 -14.29 19.28 -3.06
N ALA A 135 -15.08 19.68 -4.05
CA ALA A 135 -14.60 19.97 -5.40
C ALA A 135 -13.42 20.97 -5.37
N GLY A 136 -12.35 20.65 -6.10
CA GLY A 136 -11.13 21.47 -6.15
C GLY A 136 -10.23 21.41 -4.89
N SER A 137 -10.60 20.64 -3.86
CA SER A 137 -9.77 20.51 -2.64
C SER A 137 -8.63 19.50 -2.77
N VAL A 138 -8.73 18.54 -3.71
CA VAL A 138 -7.72 17.48 -3.89
C VAL A 138 -6.42 18.09 -4.43
N LYS A 139 -5.34 17.97 -3.67
CA LYS A 139 -4.01 18.51 -3.97
C LYS A 139 -2.93 17.45 -3.76
N VAL A 140 -1.78 17.65 -4.41
CA VAL A 140 -0.57 16.85 -4.24
C VAL A 140 0.56 17.78 -3.82
N PRO A 141 0.64 18.17 -2.54
CA PRO A 141 1.68 19.11 -2.07
C PRO A 141 3.10 18.56 -2.22
N GLU A 142 3.27 17.23 -2.14
CA GLU A 142 4.56 16.58 -2.23
C GLU A 142 4.46 15.38 -3.18
N LEU A 143 5.37 15.30 -4.14
CA LEU A 143 5.41 14.23 -5.12
C LEU A 143 6.84 13.70 -5.23
N PHE A 144 7.02 12.39 -5.09
CA PHE A 144 8.30 11.69 -5.20
C PHE A 144 9.34 12.10 -4.13
N VAL A 145 8.89 12.29 -2.89
CA VAL A 145 9.79 12.57 -1.75
C VAL A 145 10.41 11.27 -1.27
N VAL A 146 11.74 11.22 -1.20
CA VAL A 146 12.44 10.08 -0.59
C VAL A 146 12.50 10.28 0.92
N GLU A 147 11.85 9.40 1.66
CA GLU A 147 11.82 9.42 3.12
C GLU A 147 12.67 8.29 3.71
N PRO A 148 13.60 8.62 4.62
CA PRO A 148 14.40 7.61 5.31
C PRO A 148 13.60 6.98 6.45
N PHE A 149 13.50 5.66 6.43
CA PHE A 149 13.05 4.83 7.54
C PHE A 149 14.26 4.08 8.14
N PRO A 150 14.14 3.46 9.32
CA PRO A 150 15.27 2.79 9.96
C PRO A 150 15.94 1.71 9.10
N ALA A 151 15.16 0.98 8.29
CA ALA A 151 15.66 -0.14 7.48
C ALA A 151 15.65 0.12 5.96
N VAL A 152 14.84 1.08 5.49
CA VAL A 152 14.64 1.34 4.06
C VAL A 152 14.49 2.84 3.75
N HIS A 153 14.73 3.23 2.52
CA HIS A 153 14.27 4.47 1.90
C HIS A 153 12.97 4.18 1.14
N HIS A 154 11.97 5.05 1.29
CA HIS A 154 10.70 4.95 0.59
C HIS A 154 10.46 6.18 -0.28
N LEU A 155 9.95 5.95 -1.50
CA LEU A 155 9.47 7.03 -2.34
C LEU A 155 7.98 7.26 -2.04
N VAL A 156 7.71 8.41 -1.43
CA VAL A 156 6.42 8.80 -0.86
C VAL A 156 5.88 10.00 -1.62
N SER A 157 4.57 10.02 -1.82
CA SER A 157 3.86 11.21 -2.30
C SER A 157 2.73 11.52 -1.33
N THR A 158 2.46 12.79 -1.09
CA THR A 158 1.41 13.24 -0.17
C THR A 158 0.24 13.78 -0.98
N ILE A 159 -0.96 13.25 -0.72
CA ILE A 159 -2.21 13.75 -1.29
C ILE A 159 -3.04 14.30 -0.14
N THR A 160 -3.57 15.50 -0.30
CA THR A 160 -4.49 16.12 0.65
C THR A 160 -5.81 16.47 -0.01
N ALA A 161 -6.88 16.47 0.76
CA ALA A 161 -8.20 16.91 0.33
C ALA A 161 -9.04 17.31 1.54
N ARG A 162 -10.24 17.84 1.31
CA ARG A 162 -11.19 18.14 2.39
C ARG A 162 -12.46 17.32 2.22
N LEU A 163 -12.90 16.66 3.28
CA LEU A 163 -14.18 15.97 3.35
C LEU A 163 -15.31 17.01 3.52
N PRO A 164 -16.41 16.94 2.75
CA PRO A 164 -17.58 17.77 2.96
C PRO A 164 -18.23 17.50 4.32
N GLU A 165 -18.79 18.54 4.96
CA GLU A 165 -19.40 18.45 6.30
C GLU A 165 -20.55 17.44 6.39
N GLN A 166 -21.22 17.19 5.26
CA GLN A 166 -22.33 16.23 5.18
C GLN A 166 -21.90 14.76 5.08
N LEU A 167 -20.60 14.47 4.90
CA LEU A 167 -20.09 13.10 4.78
C LEU A 167 -19.32 12.70 6.03
N HIS A 168 -19.33 11.39 6.32
CA HIS A 168 -18.55 10.81 7.39
C HIS A 168 -17.26 10.17 6.88
N ALA A 169 -16.28 9.98 7.76
CA ALA A 169 -15.02 9.30 7.42
C ALA A 169 -15.23 7.88 6.86
N SER A 170 -16.35 7.22 7.20
CA SER A 170 -16.76 5.95 6.61
C SER A 170 -17.06 6.03 5.12
N ASP A 171 -17.58 7.16 4.64
CA ASP A 171 -17.88 7.37 3.22
C ASP A 171 -16.59 7.54 2.43
N LEU A 172 -15.61 8.24 3.02
CA LEU A 172 -14.25 8.32 2.50
C LEU A 172 -13.59 6.93 2.43
N LEU A 173 -13.67 6.17 3.52
CA LEU A 173 -13.12 4.81 3.55
C LEU A 173 -13.75 3.95 2.45
N ARG A 174 -15.07 3.99 2.30
CA ARG A 174 -15.78 3.23 1.26
C ARG A 174 -15.41 3.66 -0.17
N ALA A 175 -15.21 4.95 -0.39
CA ALA A 175 -14.86 5.46 -1.71
C ALA A 175 -13.43 5.07 -2.13
N ALA A 176 -12.50 5.01 -1.17
CA ALA A 176 -11.10 4.75 -1.48
C ALA A 176 -10.69 3.29 -1.32
N PHE A 177 -11.37 2.51 -0.48
CA PHE A 177 -11.02 1.13 -0.22
C PHE A 177 -11.38 0.20 -1.39
N PRO A 178 -10.58 -0.83 -1.68
CA PRO A 178 -9.23 -1.08 -1.16
C PRO A 178 -8.18 -0.14 -1.78
N GLY A 179 -7.04 0.04 -1.10
CA GLY A 179 -5.99 0.94 -1.57
C GLY A 179 -5.40 0.51 -2.90
N GLY A 180 -5.08 1.46 -3.77
CA GLY A 180 -4.50 1.17 -5.09
C GLY A 180 -3.16 0.45 -5.02
N SER A 181 -2.36 0.70 -3.97
CA SER A 181 -1.05 0.10 -3.79
C SER A 181 -1.10 -1.42 -3.56
N ILE A 182 -2.21 -1.95 -3.03
CA ILE A 182 -2.43 -3.37 -2.72
C ILE A 182 -3.37 -4.08 -3.71
N THR A 183 -3.93 -3.35 -4.68
CA THR A 183 -4.80 -3.91 -5.72
C THR A 183 -4.14 -3.78 -7.08
N GLY A 184 -4.29 -2.64 -7.73
CA GLY A 184 -3.83 -2.43 -9.09
C GLY A 184 -4.60 -1.31 -9.78
N ALA A 185 -4.29 -1.11 -11.06
CA ALA A 185 -4.90 -0.07 -11.88
C ALA A 185 -5.20 -0.60 -13.29
N PRO A 186 -6.38 -0.32 -13.88
CA PRO A 186 -7.57 0.27 -13.26
C PRO A 186 -8.13 -0.60 -12.12
N LYS A 187 -8.60 0.02 -11.02
CA LYS A 187 -8.90 -0.68 -9.76
C LYS A 187 -9.91 -1.82 -9.93
N VAL A 188 -11.04 -1.57 -10.60
CA VAL A 188 -12.10 -2.56 -10.78
C VAL A 188 -11.59 -3.78 -11.53
N ARG A 189 -10.92 -3.56 -12.67
CA ARG A 189 -10.37 -4.65 -13.48
C ARG A 189 -9.28 -5.42 -12.74
N ALA A 190 -8.41 -4.73 -12.00
CA ALA A 190 -7.41 -5.38 -11.17
C ALA A 190 -8.04 -6.28 -10.09
N MET A 191 -9.14 -5.86 -9.46
CA MET A 191 -9.84 -6.70 -8.48
C MET A 191 -10.50 -7.93 -9.12
N GLU A 192 -11.06 -7.82 -10.32
CA GLU A 192 -11.60 -8.98 -11.06
C GLU A 192 -10.49 -10.01 -11.38
N ILE A 193 -9.33 -9.54 -11.84
CA ILE A 193 -8.18 -10.41 -12.11
C ILE A 193 -7.67 -11.06 -10.82
N ILE A 194 -7.64 -10.32 -9.71
CA ILE A 194 -7.26 -10.87 -8.40
C ILE A 194 -8.24 -11.97 -7.97
N ASP A 195 -9.55 -11.74 -8.10
CA ASP A 195 -10.59 -12.73 -7.74
C ASP A 195 -10.52 -14.00 -8.62
N GLU A 196 -10.14 -13.86 -9.89
CA GLU A 196 -9.92 -14.99 -10.79
C GLU A 196 -8.68 -15.80 -10.42
N LEU A 197 -7.60 -15.12 -10.01
CA LEU A 197 -6.28 -15.73 -9.85
C LEU A 197 -5.97 -16.12 -8.40
N GLU A 198 -6.53 -15.47 -7.38
CA GLU A 198 -6.31 -15.81 -5.97
C GLU A 198 -7.37 -16.80 -5.46
N PRO A 199 -7.00 -17.83 -4.67
CA PRO A 199 -7.91 -18.84 -4.15
C PRO A 199 -8.49 -18.52 -2.76
#